data_AF-A0A1H7S9T2-F1
#
_entry.id   AF-A0A1H7S9T2-F1
#
_cell.length_a   1.000
_cell.length_b   1.000
_cell.length_c   1.000
_cell.angle_alpha   90.00
_cell.angle_beta   90.00
_cell.angle_gamma   90.00
#
_symmetry.space_group_name_H-M   'P 1'
#
loop_
_entity.id
_entity.type
_entity.pdbx_description
1 polymer ?
#
loop_
_entity_poly.entity_id
_entity_poly.type
_entity_poly.pdbx_seq_one_letter_code
_entity_poly.pdbx_strand_id
1 'polypeptide(L)'
;MSELTQELKAKIITQLNLEDLTVDDLDDNTPLFGDGLGLDSIDALELIVMLDKGYGIKLADPKEGRKVFETIQTMADYIEANRK
;
A
#
# COMPACT_ATOMS: atom_id res chain seq x y z
N MET A 1 -4.47 1.98 14.84
CA MET A 1 -3.47 2.28 13.81
C MET A 1 -2.12 1.73 14.28
N SER A 2 -1.57 0.76 13.56
CA SER A 2 -0.19 0.32 13.78
C SER A 2 0.76 1.39 13.22
N GLU A 3 1.95 1.54 13.81
CA GLU A 3 2.98 2.48 13.31
C GLU A 3 3.30 2.24 11.83
N LEU A 4 3.25 0.97 11.41
CA LEU A 4 3.42 0.58 10.02
C LEU A 4 2.33 1.13 9.09
N THR A 5 1.07 1.13 9.52
CA THR A 5 -0.04 1.63 8.71
C THR A 5 0.13 3.12 8.42
N GLN A 6 0.56 3.91 9.42
CA GLN A 6 0.84 5.33 9.24
C GLN A 6 2.05 5.58 8.34
N GLU A 7 3.12 4.79 8.51
CA GLU A 7 4.30 4.84 7.64
C GLU A 7 3.92 4.54 6.18
N LEU A 8 3.11 3.51 5.96
CA LEU A 8 2.63 3.12 4.64
C LEU A 8 1.80 4.22 4.00
N LYS A 9 0.86 4.83 4.74
CA LYS A 9 0.08 5.97 4.26
C LYS A 9 0.99 7.10 3.79
N ALA A 10 1.96 7.48 4.62
CA ALA A 10 2.90 8.56 4.28
C ALA A 10 3.75 8.22 3.05
N LYS A 11 4.22 6.98 2.97
CA LYS A 11 4.98 6.48 1.80
C LYS A 11 4.13 6.48 0.55
N ILE A 12 2.90 5.97 0.60
CA ILE A 12 1.98 5.94 -0.54
C ILE A 12 1.74 7.36 -1.05
N ILE A 13 1.42 8.30 -0.15
CA ILE A 13 1.19 9.71 -0.51
C ILE A 13 2.42 10.31 -1.21
N THR A 14 3.62 10.06 -0.67
CA THR A 14 4.86 10.60 -1.22
C THR A 14 5.25 9.94 -2.54
N GLN A 15 5.09 8.61 -2.63
CA GLN A 15 5.45 7.82 -3.81
C GLN A 15 4.54 8.15 -5.00
N LEU A 16 3.24 8.30 -4.72
CA LEU A 16 2.21 8.52 -5.74
C LEU A 16 1.87 10.01 -5.94
N ASN A 17 2.63 10.92 -5.30
CA ASN A 17 2.40 12.37 -5.37
C ASN A 17 0.95 12.79 -5.06
N LEU A 18 0.36 12.18 -4.03
CA LEU A 18 -1.00 12.50 -3.58
C LEU A 18 -0.99 13.74 -2.68
N GLU A 19 -0.58 14.89 -3.22
CA GLU A 19 -0.38 16.14 -2.47
C GLU A 19 -1.67 16.68 -1.81
N ASP A 20 -2.84 16.28 -2.32
CA ASP A 20 -4.15 16.63 -1.78
C ASP A 20 -4.59 15.74 -0.60
N LEU A 21 -3.89 14.63 -0.33
CA LEU A 21 -4.27 13.66 0.69
C LEU A 21 -3.25 13.65 1.84
N THR A 22 -3.75 13.43 3.06
CA THR A 22 -2.90 13.27 4.24
C THR A 22 -3.09 11.89 4.86
N VAL A 23 -2.17 11.47 5.71
CA VAL A 23 -2.26 10.18 6.42
C VAL A 23 -3.53 10.03 7.28
N ASP A 24 -4.16 11.14 7.65
CA ASP A 24 -5.41 11.16 8.43
C ASP A 24 -6.64 11.06 7.51
N ASP A 25 -6.52 11.48 6.25
CA ASP A 25 -7.60 11.43 5.25
C ASP A 25 -7.78 10.02 4.66
N LEU A 26 -6.71 9.22 4.67
CA LEU A 26 -6.74 7.84 4.22
C LEU A 26 -7.29 6.91 5.30
N ASP A 27 -8.45 6.30 5.07
CA ASP A 27 -8.93 5.21 5.93
C ASP A 27 -8.13 3.92 5.69
N ASP A 28 -7.93 3.14 6.75
CA ASP A 28 -7.22 1.87 6.67
C ASP A 28 -7.95 0.86 5.75
N ASN A 29 -9.27 1.00 5.63
CA ASN A 29 -10.14 0.15 4.84
C ASN A 29 -10.47 0.75 3.46
N THR A 30 -9.91 1.91 3.11
CA THR A 30 -10.14 2.52 1.81
C THR A 30 -9.51 1.65 0.71
N PRO A 31 -10.27 1.32 -0.35
CA PRO A 31 -9.71 0.61 -1.50
C PRO A 31 -8.55 1.39 -2.12
N LEU A 32 -7.41 0.75 -2.36
CA LEU A 32 -6.31 1.43 -3.06
C LEU A 32 -6.66 1.63 -4.55
N PHE A 33 -7.34 0.67 -5.16
CA PHE A 33 -7.64 0.67 -6.60
C PHE A 33 -9.12 0.95 -6.87
N GLY A 34 -9.41 1.54 -8.04
CA GLY A 34 -10.77 1.79 -8.48
C GLY A 34 -11.39 3.00 -7.77
N ASP A 35 -12.48 2.79 -7.04
CA ASP A 35 -13.32 3.88 -6.48
C ASP A 35 -12.77 4.48 -5.17
N GLY A 36 -11.67 3.95 -4.61
CA GLY A 36 -11.05 4.50 -3.41
C GLY A 36 -9.98 5.54 -3.74
N LEU A 37 -8.70 5.20 -3.61
CA LEU A 37 -7.58 6.12 -3.92
C LEU A 37 -7.42 6.44 -5.41
N GLY A 38 -8.16 5.77 -6.30
CA GLY A 38 -8.09 6.02 -7.73
C GLY A 38 -6.79 5.55 -8.38
N LEU A 39 -6.06 4.61 -7.75
CA LEU A 39 -4.77 4.16 -8.29
C LEU A 39 -4.92 3.37 -9.58
N ASP A 40 -4.00 3.63 -10.50
CA ASP A 40 -3.91 2.98 -11.79
C ASP A 40 -2.96 1.76 -11.76
N SER A 41 -2.94 1.01 -12.85
CA SER A 41 -2.08 -0.18 -12.96
C SER A 41 -0.57 0.15 -12.88
N ILE A 42 -0.18 1.39 -13.13
CA ILE A 42 1.20 1.87 -13.00
C ILE A 42 1.55 2.05 -11.52
N ASP A 43 0.66 2.65 -10.73
CA ASP A 43 0.84 2.88 -9.30
C ASP A 43 0.97 1.55 -8.55
N ALA A 44 0.22 0.51 -8.97
CA ALA A 44 0.37 -0.84 -8.44
C ALA A 44 1.81 -1.35 -8.54
N LEU A 45 2.48 -1.12 -9.67
CA LEU A 45 3.86 -1.56 -9.88
C LEU A 45 4.82 -0.79 -8.98
N GLU A 46 4.62 0.52 -8.80
CA GLU A 46 5.41 1.33 -7.86
C GLU A 46 5.27 0.82 -6.43
N LEU A 47 4.04 0.49 -6.00
CA LEU A 47 3.80 -0.11 -4.67
C LEU A 47 4.49 -1.47 -4.52
N ILE A 48 4.46 -2.34 -5.54
CA ILE A 48 5.18 -3.63 -5.52
C ILE A 48 6.69 -3.41 -5.36
N VAL A 49 7.26 -2.48 -6.12
CA VAL A 49 8.69 -2.17 -6.04
C VAL A 49 9.04 -1.56 -4.69
N MET A 50 8.16 -0.74 -4.12
CA MET A 50 8.30 -0.18 -2.78
C MET A 50 8.29 -1.28 -1.70
N LEU A 51 7.42 -2.28 -1.83
CA LEU A 51 7.40 -3.44 -0.93
C LEU A 51 8.67 -4.28 -1.02
N ASP A 52 9.13 -4.56 -2.25
CA ASP A 52 10.36 -5.33 -2.49
C ASP A 52 11.60 -4.61 -1.95
N LYS A 53 11.76 -3.32 -2.27
CA LYS A 53 12.94 -2.56 -1.86
C LYS A 53 12.89 -2.07 -0.41
N GLY A 54 11.70 -1.72 0.08
CA GLY A 54 11.49 -1.16 1.41
C GLY A 54 11.40 -2.22 2.50
N TYR A 55 10.75 -3.35 2.22
CA TYR A 55 10.47 -4.40 3.19
C TYR A 55 11.03 -5.77 2.81
N GLY A 56 11.62 -5.93 1.62
CA GLY A 56 12.16 -7.21 1.15
C GLY A 56 11.07 -8.20 0.72
N ILE A 57 9.86 -7.71 0.47
CA ILE A 57 8.68 -8.55 0.22
C ILE A 57 8.41 -8.62 -1.29
N LYS A 58 8.46 -9.84 -1.82
CA LYS A 58 8.21 -10.11 -3.25
C LYS A 58 6.85 -10.73 -3.45
N LEU A 59 5.97 -9.99 -4.14
CA LEU A 59 4.70 -10.50 -4.62
C LEU A 59 4.93 -11.27 -5.92
N ALA A 60 5.19 -12.58 -5.81
CA ALA A 60 5.35 -13.47 -6.96
C ALA A 60 4.00 -13.83 -7.59
N ASP A 61 2.95 -13.88 -6.78
CA ASP A 61 1.61 -14.27 -7.21
C ASP A 61 0.72 -13.04 -7.46
N PRO A 62 0.14 -12.89 -8.67
CA PRO A 62 -0.76 -11.78 -8.97
C PRO A 62 -2.05 -11.82 -8.14
N LYS A 63 -2.44 -13.00 -7.63
CA LYS A 63 -3.56 -13.15 -6.69
C LYS A 63 -3.21 -12.62 -5.30
N GLU A 64 -1.97 -12.78 -4.86
CA GLU A 64 -1.51 -12.21 -3.59
C GLU A 64 -1.42 -10.70 -3.70
N GLY A 65 -0.81 -10.18 -4.78
CA GLY A 65 -0.75 -8.73 -5.00
C GLY A 65 -2.12 -8.09 -4.96
N ARG A 66 -3.12 -8.67 -5.62
CA ARG A 66 -4.49 -8.13 -5.60
C ARG A 66 -5.13 -8.08 -4.20
N LYS A 67 -4.80 -9.02 -3.30
CA LYS A 67 -5.28 -9.00 -1.91
C LYS A 67 -4.49 -8.01 -1.06
N VAL A 68 -3.17 -7.99 -1.21
CA VAL A 68 -2.27 -7.11 -0.46
C VAL A 68 -2.57 -5.65 -0.77
N PHE A 69 -2.86 -5.36 -2.02
CA PHE A 69 -3.21 -4.03 -2.49
C PHE A 69 -4.72 -3.73 -2.45
N GLU A 70 -5.51 -4.50 -1.71
CA GLU A 70 -6.93 -4.22 -1.57
C GLU A 70 -7.14 -2.96 -0.73
N THR A 71 -6.53 -2.90 0.45
CA THR A 71 -6.60 -1.76 1.38
C THR A 71 -5.25 -1.55 2.06
N ILE A 72 -5.06 -0.39 2.71
CA ILE A 72 -3.84 -0.13 3.48
C ILE A 72 -3.71 -1.12 4.64
N GLN A 73 -4.82 -1.49 5.28
CA GLN A 73 -4.83 -2.49 6.34
C GLN A 73 -4.28 -3.83 5.83
N THR A 74 -4.78 -4.33 4.70
CA THR A 74 -4.32 -5.62 4.15
C THR A 74 -2.85 -5.58 3.78
N MET A 75 -2.36 -4.43 3.30
CA MET A 75 -0.95 -4.23 2.99
C MET A 75 -0.09 -4.23 4.26
N ALA A 76 -0.53 -3.53 5.30
CA ALA A 76 0.14 -3.51 6.59
C ALA A 76 0.20 -4.90 7.22
N ASP A 77 -0.92 -5.62 7.30
CA ASP A 77 -1.00 -7.00 7.79
C ASP A 77 -0.05 -7.93 7.04
N TYR A 78 -0.01 -7.81 5.70
CA TYR A 78 0.87 -8.63 4.88
C TYR A 78 2.34 -8.34 5.15
N ILE A 79 2.71 -7.07 5.32
CA ILE A 79 4.06 -6.68 5.66
C ILE A 79 4.42 -7.16 7.06
N GLU A 80 3.57 -6.96 8.07
CA GLU A 80 3.85 -7.44 9.44
C GLU A 80 4.03 -8.96 9.46
N ALA A 81 3.25 -9.71 8.68
CA ALA A 81 3.36 -11.15 8.59
C ALA A 81 4.63 -11.65 7.86
N ASN A 82 5.21 -10.84 6.97
CA ASN A 82 6.35 -11.24 6.13
C ASN A 82 7.67 -10.53 6.46
N ARG A 83 7.62 -9.44 7.24
CA ARG A 83 8.78 -8.71 7.75
C ARG A 83 9.54 -9.63 8.72
N LYS A 84 10.75 -10.03 8.34
CA LYS A 84 11.70 -10.75 9.20
C LYS A 84 12.63 -9.81 9.93
#